data_AF-A0A3B8WQF0-F1
#
_entry.id   AF-A0A3B8WQF0-F1
#
_cell.length_a   1.000
_cell.length_b   1.000
_cell.length_c   1.000
_cell.angle_alpha   90.00
_cell.angle_beta   90.00
_cell.angle_gamma   90.00
#
_symmetry.space_group_name_H-M   'P 1'
#
loop_
_entity.id
_entity.type
_entity.pdbx_description
1 polymer ?
#
loop_
_entity_poly.entity_id
_entity_poly.type
_entity_poly.pdbx_seq_one_letter_code
_entity_poly.pdbx_strand_id
1 'polypeptide(L)'
;KVQLVVSRGPSFENTRVPRYVGKTIQEMLSLLPSTKLVFDFKAHKASKDEKEGTVVRQQEITEEFVPNYSRVEVEFAMPSKSEDDLVYGIFETSLPDYPYPVSMTVEAVQKDGMRFNIATLDHTGGSFSIPYAVESGTELILRVAEKEARRMTVN
;
A
#
# COMPACT_ATOMS: atom_id res chain seq x y z
N LYS A 1 40.12 0.74 28.23
CA LYS A 1 39.28 0.45 27.04
C LYS A 1 37.84 0.41 27.53
N VAL A 2 37.02 1.41 27.20
CA VAL A 2 35.59 1.41 27.54
C VAL A 2 34.87 0.78 26.35
N GLN A 3 34.21 -0.34 26.58
CA GLN A 3 33.40 -1.02 25.57
C GLN A 3 31.96 -0.62 25.83
N LEU A 4 31.46 0.33 25.04
CA LEU A 4 30.07 0.77 25.09
C LEU A 4 29.20 -0.41 24.62
N VAL A 5 28.41 -0.97 25.52
CA VAL A 5 27.37 -1.93 25.17
C VAL A 5 26.21 -1.11 24.63
N VAL A 6 26.15 -0.96 23.30
CA VAL A 6 24.95 -0.42 22.65
C VAL A 6 23.84 -1.48 22.76
N SER A 7 22.70 -1.04 23.28
CA SER A 7 21.48 -1.85 23.41
C SER A 7 21.12 -2.44 22.05
N ARG A 8 21.13 -3.77 21.94
CA ARG A 8 20.49 -4.46 20.83
C ARG A 8 18.99 -4.38 21.10
N GLY A 9 18.35 -3.34 20.57
CA GLY A 9 16.90 -3.37 20.34
C GLY A 9 16.52 -4.62 19.55
N PRO A 10 15.23 -5.03 19.58
CA PRO A 10 14.79 -6.26 18.92
C PRO A 10 15.35 -6.27 17.51
N SER A 11 15.95 -7.38 17.11
CA SER A 11 16.58 -7.58 15.82
C SER A 11 15.54 -7.40 14.72
N PHE A 12 15.29 -6.16 14.32
CA PHE A 12 14.58 -5.85 13.09
C PHE A 12 15.50 -6.39 12.00
N GLU A 13 15.13 -7.55 11.44
CA GLU A 13 15.72 -7.99 10.19
C GLU A 13 15.61 -6.80 9.22
N ASN A 14 16.67 -6.54 8.47
CA ASN A 14 16.66 -5.47 7.49
C ASN A 14 16.12 -6.01 6.17
N THR A 15 15.43 -5.18 5.41
CA THR A 15 14.97 -5.49 4.06
C THR A 15 15.57 -4.51 3.06
N ARG A 16 15.73 -4.96 1.82
CA ARG A 16 16.11 -4.09 0.71
C ARG A 16 14.87 -3.31 0.24
N VAL A 17 15.08 -2.11 -0.28
CA VAL A 17 14.03 -1.34 -0.96
C VAL A 17 14.23 -1.43 -2.48
N PRO A 18 13.45 -2.27 -3.19
CA PRO A 18 13.41 -2.30 -4.64
C PRO A 18 13.05 -0.96 -5.29
N ARG A 19 13.34 -0.86 -6.58
CA ARG A 19 12.76 0.18 -7.42
C ARG A 19 11.34 -0.23 -7.84
N TYR A 20 10.38 0.64 -7.57
CA TYR A 20 8.95 0.46 -7.88
C TYR A 20 8.49 1.33 -9.05
N VAL A 21 9.24 2.38 -9.41
CA VAL A 21 8.93 3.23 -10.58
C VAL A 21 8.70 2.39 -11.83
N GLY A 22 7.58 2.64 -12.51
CA GLY A 22 7.12 1.95 -13.71
C GLY A 22 6.19 0.76 -13.44
N LYS A 23 6.05 0.31 -12.18
CA LYS A 23 5.12 -0.77 -11.83
C LYS A 23 3.67 -0.31 -11.91
N THR A 24 2.80 -1.17 -12.38
CA THR A 24 1.35 -0.95 -12.37
C THR A 24 0.77 -1.11 -10.97
N ILE A 25 -0.48 -0.67 -10.77
CA ILE A 25 -1.23 -0.93 -9.52
C ILE A 25 -1.24 -2.43 -9.21
N GLN A 26 -1.62 -3.27 -10.18
CA GLN A 26 -1.72 -4.72 -9.97
C GLN A 26 -0.37 -5.35 -9.60
N GLU A 27 0.71 -4.92 -10.24
CA GLU A 27 2.07 -5.38 -9.91
C GLU A 27 2.45 -4.96 -8.49
N MET A 28 2.14 -3.74 -8.08
CA MET A 28 2.39 -3.27 -6.71
C MET A 28 1.59 -4.06 -5.68
N LEU A 29 0.28 -4.24 -5.90
CA LEU A 29 -0.58 -5.01 -5.00
C LEU A 29 -0.10 -6.45 -4.84
N SER A 30 0.40 -7.07 -5.92
CA SER A 30 0.92 -8.45 -5.91
C SER A 30 2.22 -8.60 -5.08
N LEU A 31 2.96 -7.51 -4.84
CA LEU A 31 4.18 -7.53 -4.04
C LEU A 31 3.90 -7.39 -2.54
N LEU A 32 2.77 -6.79 -2.17
CA LEU A 32 2.41 -6.47 -0.78
C LEU A 32 2.42 -7.66 0.19
N PRO A 33 2.00 -8.89 -0.18
CA PRO A 33 2.04 -10.02 0.75
C PRO A 33 3.46 -10.46 1.13
N SER A 34 4.44 -10.18 0.25
CA SER A 34 5.81 -10.68 0.37
C SER A 34 6.79 -9.65 0.93
N THR A 35 6.40 -8.38 0.94
CA THR A 35 7.28 -7.29 1.35
C THR A 35 7.32 -7.13 2.87
N LYS A 36 8.48 -6.71 3.38
CA LYS A 36 8.66 -6.26 4.75
C LYS A 36 8.76 -4.74 4.81
N LEU A 37 8.03 -4.05 3.95
CA LEU A 37 7.93 -2.59 3.91
C LEU A 37 6.47 -2.18 4.09
N VAL A 38 6.26 -1.02 4.70
CA VAL A 38 4.95 -0.38 4.76
C VAL A 38 4.91 0.72 3.72
N PHE A 39 3.84 0.80 2.93
CA PHE A 39 3.74 1.80 1.86
C PHE A 39 2.77 2.92 2.21
N ASP A 40 3.20 4.15 1.91
CA ASP A 40 2.34 5.32 1.83
C ASP A 40 2.11 5.63 0.35
N PHE A 41 0.97 5.18 -0.17
CA PHE A 41 0.57 5.42 -1.54
C PHE A 41 -0.11 6.77 -1.69
N LYS A 42 0.36 7.52 -2.67
CA LYS A 42 -0.24 8.77 -3.15
C LYS A 42 -0.61 8.63 -4.61
N ALA A 43 -1.47 9.53 -5.08
CA ALA A 43 -1.85 9.57 -6.47
C ALA A 43 -2.09 11.00 -6.95
N HIS A 44 -1.76 11.25 -8.21
CA HIS A 44 -2.20 12.43 -8.97
C HIS A 44 -2.73 12.01 -10.33
N LYS A 45 -3.38 12.94 -11.03
CA LYS A 45 -3.78 12.71 -12.43
C LYS A 45 -2.56 12.74 -13.32
N ALA A 46 -2.39 11.73 -14.16
CA ALA A 46 -1.26 11.63 -15.06
C ALA A 46 -1.12 12.87 -15.96
N SER A 47 0.11 13.35 -16.06
CA SER A 47 0.51 14.36 -17.02
C SER A 47 0.89 13.73 -18.36
N LYS A 48 1.06 14.54 -19.41
CA LYS A 48 1.29 14.06 -20.79
C LYS A 48 2.55 13.18 -20.95
N ASP A 49 3.54 13.37 -20.09
CA ASP A 49 4.84 12.68 -20.16
C ASP A 49 4.92 11.49 -19.19
N GLU A 50 3.85 11.22 -18.45
CA GLU A 50 3.77 10.10 -17.50
C GLU A 50 3.04 8.91 -18.10
N LYS A 51 3.48 7.72 -17.68
CA LYS A 51 2.76 6.49 -18.01
C LYS A 51 1.61 6.30 -17.03
N GLU A 52 0.39 6.46 -17.52
CA GLU A 52 -0.83 6.28 -16.73
C GLU A 52 -0.90 4.89 -16.08
N GLY A 53 -1.49 4.82 -14.88
CA GLY A 53 -1.67 3.58 -14.12
C GLY A 53 -0.39 3.02 -13.50
N THR A 54 0.72 3.77 -13.51
CA THR A 54 2.01 3.31 -12.99
C THR A 54 2.58 4.21 -11.91
N VAL A 55 3.50 3.65 -11.12
CA VAL A 55 4.31 4.42 -10.18
C VAL A 55 5.25 5.34 -10.94
N VAL A 56 5.15 6.64 -10.68
CA VAL A 56 6.02 7.66 -11.30
C VAL A 56 7.04 8.24 -10.33
N ARG A 57 6.73 8.20 -9.02
CA ARG A 57 7.65 8.63 -7.97
C ARG A 57 7.73 7.58 -6.87
N GLN A 58 8.91 7.44 -6.30
CA GLN A 58 9.12 6.76 -5.03
C GLN A 58 10.03 7.61 -4.16
N GLN A 59 9.93 7.46 -2.85
CA GLN A 59 10.88 8.05 -1.92
C GLN A 59 12.31 7.57 -2.24
N GLU A 60 13.25 8.51 -2.22
CA GLU A 60 14.68 8.21 -2.31
C GLU A 60 15.17 7.71 -0.95
N ILE A 61 15.69 6.49 -0.94
CA ILE A 61 16.28 5.85 0.24
C ILE A 61 17.72 5.56 -0.12
N THR A 62 18.65 6.20 0.60
CA THR A 62 20.09 6.14 0.32
C THR A 62 20.74 4.87 0.86
N GLU A 63 20.08 4.25 1.84
CA GLU A 63 20.49 3.03 2.49
C GLU A 63 20.11 1.83 1.63
N GLU A 64 21.06 0.91 1.40
CA GLU A 64 20.77 -0.33 0.67
C GLU A 64 19.76 -1.22 1.41
N PHE A 65 19.77 -1.12 2.75
CA PHE A 65 18.94 -1.89 3.65
C PHE A 65 18.30 -0.98 4.69
N VAL A 66 17.00 -1.16 4.92
CA VAL A 66 16.23 -0.45 5.94
C VAL A 66 15.66 -1.44 6.95
N PRO A 67 15.36 -1.01 8.19
CA PRO A 67 14.66 -1.87 9.14
C PRO A 67 13.36 -2.41 8.54
N ASN A 68 13.01 -3.67 8.84
CA ASN A 68 11.71 -4.20 8.46
C ASN A 68 10.57 -3.30 8.94
N TYR A 69 9.55 -3.20 8.10
CA TYR A 69 8.37 -2.35 8.23
C TYR A 69 8.66 -0.86 8.26
N SER A 70 9.81 -0.44 7.74
CA SER A 70 10.05 0.96 7.38
C SER A 70 9.01 1.43 6.36
N ARG A 71 8.60 2.69 6.49
CA ARG A 71 7.63 3.32 5.59
C ARG A 71 8.32 3.81 4.31
N VAL A 72 7.68 3.58 3.17
CA VAL A 72 8.15 4.03 1.85
C VAL A 72 7.02 4.73 1.14
N GLU A 73 7.23 5.99 0.78
CA GLU A 73 6.26 6.74 -0.02
C GLU A 73 6.37 6.37 -1.52
N VAL A 74 5.22 6.13 -2.15
CA VAL A 74 5.12 5.79 -3.58
C VAL A 74 3.96 6.55 -4.19
N GLU A 75 4.15 7.11 -5.38
CA GLU A 75 3.15 7.95 -6.05
C GLU A 75 2.79 7.40 -7.43
N PHE A 76 1.49 7.24 -7.66
CA PHE A 76 0.91 6.79 -8.93
C PHE A 76 0.43 7.97 -9.78
N ALA A 77 0.71 7.88 -11.08
CA ALA A 77 0.04 8.69 -12.09
C ALA A 77 -1.24 7.97 -12.51
N MET A 78 -2.39 8.37 -11.96
CA MET A 78 -3.68 7.77 -12.27
C MET A 78 -4.21 8.25 -13.63
N PRO A 79 -4.84 7.36 -14.41
CA PRO A 79 -5.39 7.73 -15.71
C PRO A 79 -6.44 8.84 -15.56
N SER A 80 -6.41 9.78 -16.50
CA SER A 80 -7.34 10.92 -16.51
C SER A 80 -8.75 10.55 -16.99
N LYS A 81 -8.88 9.40 -17.66
CA LYS A 81 -10.13 8.79 -18.12
C LYS A 81 -10.28 7.42 -17.46
N SER A 82 -11.49 7.10 -17.03
CA SER A 82 -11.85 5.73 -16.65
C SER A 82 -11.79 4.85 -17.90
N GLU A 83 -10.83 3.95 -17.98
CA GLU A 83 -10.90 2.81 -18.90
C GLU A 83 -11.89 1.80 -18.32
N ASP A 84 -12.72 1.20 -19.19
CA ASP A 84 -13.62 0.08 -18.85
C ASP A 84 -14.51 0.30 -17.61
N ASP A 85 -15.03 1.53 -17.42
CA ASP A 85 -15.85 1.92 -16.26
C ASP A 85 -15.19 1.72 -14.88
N LEU A 86 -13.86 1.59 -14.85
CA LEU A 86 -13.08 1.49 -13.62
C LEU A 86 -12.81 2.87 -13.03
N VAL A 87 -13.03 2.97 -11.72
CA VAL A 87 -12.67 4.11 -10.88
C VAL A 87 -11.33 3.81 -10.22
N TYR A 88 -10.36 4.67 -10.49
CA TYR A 88 -9.03 4.62 -9.92
C TYR A 88 -8.95 5.55 -8.72
N GLY A 89 -8.31 5.10 -7.64
CA GLY A 89 -8.16 5.92 -6.45
C GLY A 89 -7.22 5.30 -5.41
N ILE A 90 -7.10 5.99 -4.28
CA ILE A 90 -6.42 5.50 -3.09
C ILE A 90 -7.46 5.35 -1.98
N PHE A 91 -7.54 4.16 -1.40
CA PHE A 91 -8.31 3.91 -0.20
C PHE A 91 -7.45 4.28 1.00
N GLU A 92 -7.86 5.31 1.74
CA GLU A 92 -7.08 5.88 2.85
C GLU A 92 -7.85 5.79 4.18
N THR A 93 -7.13 5.48 5.26
CA THR A 93 -7.66 5.57 6.63
C THR A 93 -6.51 5.73 7.63
N SER A 94 -6.82 6.20 8.83
CA SER A 94 -5.92 6.11 9.98
C SER A 94 -6.29 4.90 10.82
N LEU A 95 -5.28 4.17 11.30
CA LEU A 95 -5.40 3.05 12.21
C LEU A 95 -4.60 3.34 13.48
N PRO A 96 -4.92 2.69 14.61
CA PRO A 96 -4.03 2.68 15.77
C PRO A 96 -2.65 2.14 15.39
N ASP A 97 -1.61 2.64 16.04
CA ASP A 97 -0.27 2.06 15.90
C ASP A 97 -0.21 0.69 16.59
N TYR A 98 0.33 -0.31 15.90
CA TYR A 98 0.50 -1.65 16.42
C TYR A 98 1.98 -1.89 16.76
N PRO A 99 2.29 -2.48 17.93
CA PRO A 99 3.67 -2.75 18.34
C PRO A 99 4.36 -3.83 17.49
N TYR A 100 3.58 -4.56 16.69
CA TYR A 100 4.05 -5.55 15.73
C TYR A 100 3.15 -5.54 14.49
N PRO A 101 3.64 -6.00 13.33
CA PRO A 101 2.86 -6.06 12.11
C PRO A 101 1.63 -6.94 12.28
N VAL A 102 0.50 -6.48 11.76
CA VAL A 102 -0.77 -7.20 11.76
C VAL A 102 -1.19 -7.47 10.33
N SER A 103 -1.71 -8.68 10.09
CA SER A 103 -2.29 -9.03 8.79
C SER A 103 -3.55 -8.19 8.52
N MET A 104 -3.54 -7.50 7.39
CA MET A 104 -4.63 -6.69 6.89
C MET A 104 -5.04 -7.16 5.49
N THR A 105 -6.34 -7.11 5.21
CA THR A 105 -6.90 -7.46 3.91
C THR A 105 -7.84 -6.36 3.44
N VAL A 106 -7.69 -5.94 2.18
CA VAL A 106 -8.64 -5.07 1.50
C VAL A 106 -9.44 -5.93 0.52
N GLU A 107 -10.75 -5.95 0.71
CA GLU A 107 -11.70 -6.67 -0.12
C GLU A 107 -12.53 -5.68 -0.94
N ALA A 108 -12.92 -6.09 -2.14
CA ALA A 108 -13.92 -5.44 -2.95
C ALA A 108 -15.19 -6.28 -2.99
N VAL A 109 -16.35 -5.61 -2.90
CA VAL A 109 -17.68 -6.21 -3.11
C VAL A 109 -18.37 -5.41 -4.19
N GLN A 110 -18.57 -6.02 -5.36
CA GLN A 110 -19.24 -5.39 -6.49
C GLN A 110 -20.76 -5.33 -6.28
N LYS A 111 -21.44 -4.56 -7.14
CA LYS A 111 -22.90 -4.36 -7.10
C LYS A 111 -23.70 -5.66 -7.25
N ASP A 112 -23.15 -6.64 -7.97
CA ASP A 112 -23.74 -7.97 -8.16
C ASP A 112 -23.52 -8.90 -6.96
N GLY A 113 -22.78 -8.45 -5.93
CA GLY A 113 -22.41 -9.21 -4.75
C GLY A 113 -21.13 -10.03 -4.91
N MET A 114 -20.45 -9.99 -6.06
CA MET A 114 -19.17 -10.66 -6.24
C MET A 114 -18.13 -10.04 -5.30
N ARG A 115 -17.44 -10.90 -4.54
CA ARG A 115 -16.38 -10.52 -3.61
C ARG A 115 -15.03 -11.01 -4.12
N PHE A 116 -14.04 -10.14 -4.11
CA PHE A 116 -12.65 -10.50 -4.38
C PHE A 116 -11.67 -9.73 -3.48
N ASN A 117 -10.46 -10.27 -3.34
CA ASN A 117 -9.39 -9.66 -2.56
C ASN A 117 -8.58 -8.71 -3.46
N ILE A 118 -8.42 -7.45 -3.03
CA ILE A 118 -7.54 -6.47 -3.68
C ILE A 118 -6.09 -6.69 -3.23
N ALA A 119 -5.88 -6.79 -1.91
CA ALA A 119 -4.57 -7.01 -1.33
C ALA A 119 -4.66 -7.63 0.07
N THR A 120 -3.68 -8.47 0.38
CA THR A 120 -3.35 -8.92 1.74
C THR A 120 -1.91 -8.53 2.05
N LEU A 121 -1.68 -7.95 3.23
CA LEU A 121 -0.38 -7.43 3.62
C LEU A 121 -0.20 -7.42 5.14
N ASP A 122 1.05 -7.35 5.57
CA ASP A 122 1.42 -7.05 6.95
C ASP A 122 1.62 -5.54 7.11
N HIS A 123 0.97 -4.93 8.10
CA HIS A 123 1.04 -3.48 8.32
C HIS A 123 1.10 -3.12 9.80
N THR A 124 1.81 -2.04 10.16
CA THR A 124 2.06 -1.64 11.56
C THR A 124 1.08 -0.58 12.08
N GLY A 125 0.06 -0.23 11.30
CA GLY A 125 -0.93 0.79 11.67
C GLY A 125 -0.53 2.19 11.23
N GLY A 126 -1.04 3.22 11.91
CA GLY A 126 -0.84 4.62 11.52
C GLY A 126 -1.61 4.98 10.24
N SER A 127 -0.99 5.72 9.32
CA SER A 127 -1.58 5.94 7.99
C SER A 127 -1.65 4.63 7.21
N PHE A 128 -2.83 4.34 6.66
CA PHE A 128 -3.03 3.23 5.75
C PHE A 128 -3.53 3.79 4.42
N SER A 129 -2.91 3.35 3.34
CA SER A 129 -3.27 3.74 1.98
C SER A 129 -3.12 2.51 1.08
N ILE A 130 -4.04 2.29 0.14
CA ILE A 130 -3.95 1.23 -0.87
C ILE A 130 -4.53 1.75 -2.18
N PRO A 131 -3.80 1.66 -3.31
CA PRO A 131 -4.36 1.99 -4.61
C PRO A 131 -5.38 0.94 -5.04
N TYR A 132 -6.43 1.37 -5.72
CA TYR A 132 -7.44 0.49 -6.29
C TYR A 132 -7.84 0.94 -7.70
N ALA A 133 -8.34 -0.02 -8.48
CA ALA A 133 -9.03 0.18 -9.74
C ALA A 133 -10.22 -0.78 -9.77
N VAL A 134 -11.43 -0.26 -9.52
CA VAL A 134 -12.66 -1.06 -9.38
C VAL A 134 -13.84 -0.35 -10.01
N GLU A 135 -14.89 -1.08 -10.38
CA GLU A 135 -16.11 -0.49 -10.93
C GLU A 135 -16.79 0.47 -9.94
N SER A 136 -17.45 1.51 -10.46
CA SER A 136 -18.27 2.42 -9.65
C SER A 136 -19.37 1.66 -8.89
N GLY A 137 -19.55 2.01 -7.61
CA GLY A 137 -20.43 1.39 -6.62
C GLY A 137 -19.92 0.09 -6.00
N THR A 138 -18.66 -0.26 -6.25
CA THR A 138 -17.97 -1.29 -5.46
C THR A 138 -17.77 -0.81 -4.02
N GLU A 139 -18.02 -1.69 -3.03
CA GLU A 139 -17.63 -1.46 -1.65
C GLU A 139 -16.22 -1.97 -1.38
N LEU A 140 -15.36 -1.12 -0.87
CA LEU A 140 -14.04 -1.46 -0.36
C LEU A 140 -14.11 -1.67 1.14
N ILE A 141 -13.61 -2.81 1.62
CA ILE A 141 -13.65 -3.20 3.03
C ILE A 141 -12.23 -3.52 3.48
N LEU A 142 -11.71 -2.74 4.42
CA LEU A 142 -10.48 -3.05 5.14
C LEU A 142 -10.80 -3.90 6.36
N ARG A 143 -10.12 -5.05 6.45
CA ARG A 143 -10.12 -5.92 7.62
C ARG A 143 -8.75 -5.90 8.29
N VAL A 144 -8.74 -5.77 9.60
CA VAL A 144 -7.55 -5.90 10.45
C VAL A 144 -7.75 -7.10 11.36
N ALA A 145 -6.90 -8.12 11.25
CA ALA A 145 -7.06 -9.39 11.95
C ALA A 145 -8.50 -9.94 11.81
N GLU A 146 -8.98 -10.04 10.56
CA GLU A 146 -10.30 -10.53 10.14
C GLU A 146 -11.52 -9.67 10.53
N LYS A 147 -11.34 -8.67 11.41
CA LYS A 147 -12.40 -7.74 11.80
C LYS A 147 -12.47 -6.56 10.85
N GLU A 148 -13.68 -6.17 10.45
CA GLU A 148 -13.90 -4.97 9.65
C GLU A 148 -13.46 -3.73 10.43
N ALA A 149 -12.50 -2.99 9.88
CA ALA A 149 -11.97 -1.77 10.45
C ALA A 149 -12.52 -0.53 9.73
N ARG A 150 -12.74 -0.65 8.40
CA ARG A 150 -13.27 0.45 7.58
C ARG A 150 -13.99 -0.09 6.36
N ARG A 151 -15.05 0.61 5.95
CA ARG A 151 -15.78 0.40 4.69
C ARG A 151 -15.96 1.72 3.95
N MET A 152 -15.91 1.66 2.62
CA MET A 152 -16.18 2.80 1.74
C MET A 152 -16.81 2.32 0.44
N THR A 153 -17.83 3.04 -0.04
CA THR A 153 -18.37 2.82 -1.39
C THR A 153 -17.67 3.74 -2.38
N VAL A 154 -17.17 3.17 -3.47
CA VAL A 154 -16.58 3.91 -4.58
C VAL A 154 -17.70 4.49 -5.42
N ASN A 155 -17.65 5.78 -5.76
CA ASN A 155 -18.65 6.46 -6.58
C ASN A 155 -18.03 6.94 -7.88
#